data_AF-A0A7J6SUR0-F1
#
_entry.id   AF-A0A7J6SUR0-F1
#
_cell.length_a   1.000
_cell.length_b   1.000
_cell.length_c   1.000
_cell.angle_alpha   90.00
_cell.angle_beta   90.00
_cell.angle_gamma   90.00
#
_symmetry.space_group_name_H-M   'P 1'
#
loop_
_entity.id
_entity.type
_entity.pdbx_description
1 polymer ?
#
loop_
_entity_poly.entity_id
_entity_poly.type
_entity_poly.pdbx_seq_one_letter_code
_entity_poly.pdbx_strand_id
1 'polypeptide(L)'
;MGCTASTPDVLLPDPEPGHEHSFKIKKAGLLSKGYNVYNMDKQLWLYIRSLSSFWDKDPDFTLENFVRDDDERGEVLGRCALGKLDEDYKKEVDWETDSDDSDFSLDDLFDFDDDDELKVKVKFKAKREASFKNAKGEEFAHLKVKVKGKAKVEVTINEGSGGATTELWSAKSAIKKVYYTLTINGVEVPVEFSNHKWQDWDRQWKIPGLLTATYDAKFGTDEVFVDTKCLEAPPADLLLVGFAMAYFMHPSNYLSRAENEAQSYARQVLRRHS
;
A
#
# COMPACT_ATOMS: atom_id res chain seq x y z
N MET A 1 19.33 -11.80 13.81
CA MET A 1 18.66 -11.47 15.08
C MET A 1 17.72 -10.31 14.82
N GLY A 2 16.42 -10.58 14.70
CA GLY A 2 15.41 -9.54 14.48
C GLY A 2 15.00 -8.95 15.82
N CYS A 3 15.16 -7.65 16.02
CA CYS A 3 14.72 -6.96 17.22
C CYS A 3 13.20 -7.06 17.35
N THR A 4 12.72 -8.02 18.14
CA THR A 4 11.37 -8.02 18.72
C THR A 4 11.24 -6.80 19.64
N ALA A 5 10.04 -6.23 19.73
CA ALA A 5 9.77 -5.23 20.76
C ALA A 5 10.07 -5.82 22.14
N SER A 6 10.66 -5.02 23.02
CA SER A 6 10.83 -5.37 24.44
C SER A 6 9.45 -5.68 25.03
N THR A 7 9.31 -6.83 25.68
CA THR A 7 8.08 -7.20 26.38
C THR A 7 7.70 -6.08 27.35
N PRO A 8 6.44 -5.62 27.36
CA PRO A 8 6.01 -4.61 28.33
C PRO A 8 6.00 -5.19 29.74
N ASP A 9 6.25 -4.36 30.76
CA ASP A 9 6.23 -4.77 32.18
C ASP A 9 4.85 -5.21 32.65
N VAL A 10 3.79 -4.69 32.00
CA VAL A 10 2.39 -5.01 32.28
C VAL A 10 1.78 -5.59 31.01
N LEU A 11 1.31 -6.83 31.10
CA LEU A 11 0.56 -7.48 30.03
C LEU A 11 -0.91 -7.06 30.13
N LEU A 12 -1.43 -6.51 29.04
CA LEU A 12 -2.86 -6.24 28.90
C LEU A 12 -3.57 -7.52 28.43
N PRO A 13 -4.82 -7.78 28.87
CA PRO A 13 -5.61 -8.88 28.34
C PRO A 13 -5.90 -8.65 26.86
N ASP A 14 -6.15 -9.73 26.10
CA ASP A 14 -6.51 -9.62 24.69
C ASP A 14 -7.78 -8.77 24.50
N PRO A 15 -7.91 -8.04 23.38
CA PRO A 15 -9.11 -7.25 23.13
C PRO A 15 -10.31 -8.16 22.84
N GLU A 16 -11.29 -8.15 23.76
CA GLU A 16 -12.49 -8.97 23.65
C GLU A 16 -13.66 -8.21 22.97
N PRO A 17 -14.59 -8.95 22.32
CA PRO A 17 -15.87 -8.39 21.89
C PRO A 17 -16.66 -7.74 23.03
N GLY A 18 -17.67 -6.94 22.68
CA GLY A 18 -18.58 -6.26 23.61
C GLY A 18 -18.31 -4.77 23.81
N HIS A 19 -17.16 -4.27 23.34
CA HIS A 19 -16.79 -2.85 23.41
C HIS A 19 -16.15 -2.40 22.10
N GLU A 20 -16.24 -1.11 21.80
CA GLU A 20 -15.42 -0.49 20.75
C GLU A 20 -13.97 -0.40 21.22
N HIS A 21 -13.04 -0.68 20.31
CA HIS A 21 -11.61 -0.57 20.54
C HIS A 21 -10.95 0.35 19.52
N SER A 22 -9.97 1.13 19.97
CA SER A 22 -9.14 1.99 19.14
C SER A 22 -7.68 1.58 19.28
N PHE A 23 -7.06 1.27 18.15
CA PHE A 23 -5.70 0.79 18.06
C PHE A 23 -4.82 1.81 17.34
N LYS A 24 -3.65 2.09 17.91
CA LYS A 24 -2.60 2.88 17.27
C LYS A 24 -1.42 1.97 16.92
N ILE A 25 -1.08 1.90 15.65
CA ILE A 25 -0.06 1.01 15.13
C ILE A 25 1.14 1.85 14.68
N LYS A 26 2.33 1.48 15.14
CA LYS A 26 3.59 2.15 14.79
C LYS A 26 4.68 1.14 14.50
N LYS A 27 5.59 1.47 13.60
CA LYS A 27 6.79 0.66 13.38
C LYS A 27 7.58 0.53 14.70
N ALA A 28 7.98 -0.68 15.06
CA ALA A 28 8.64 -0.95 16.35
C ALA A 28 10.07 -0.37 16.44
N GLY A 29 10.64 0.04 15.32
CA GLY A 29 11.91 0.75 15.22
C GLY A 29 12.32 0.95 13.76
N LEU A 30 13.31 1.81 13.52
CA LEU A 30 13.77 2.16 12.16
C LEU A 30 14.13 0.93 11.31
N LEU A 31 14.82 -0.05 11.94
CA LEU A 31 15.26 -1.30 11.32
C LEU A 31 14.31 -2.49 11.57
N SER A 32 13.28 -2.32 12.42
CA SER A 32 12.34 -3.40 12.69
C SER A 32 11.41 -3.59 11.50
N LYS A 33 11.03 -4.83 11.21
CA LYS A 33 9.97 -5.12 10.24
C LYS A 33 8.59 -5.26 10.90
N GLY A 34 8.54 -5.31 12.23
CA GLY A 34 7.29 -5.41 12.98
C GLY A 34 6.76 -4.07 13.47
N TYR A 35 5.54 -4.11 13.99
CA TYR A 35 4.79 -2.94 14.43
C TYR A 35 4.25 -3.15 15.85
N ASN A 36 4.38 -2.13 16.68
CA ASN A 36 3.77 -2.07 17.99
C ASN A 36 2.34 -1.57 17.86
N VAL A 37 1.43 -2.20 18.57
CA VAL A 37 0.02 -1.80 18.66
C VAL A 37 -0.24 -1.28 20.07
N TYR A 38 -0.70 -0.03 20.16
CA TYR A 38 -1.01 0.65 21.40
C TYR A 38 -2.52 0.85 21.55
N ASN A 39 -3.01 0.85 22.79
CA ASN A 39 -4.35 1.32 23.11
C ASN A 39 -4.41 2.87 23.17
N MET A 40 -5.58 3.42 23.47
CA MET A 40 -5.76 4.88 23.59
C MET A 40 -5.03 5.50 24.78
N ASP A 41 -4.76 4.71 25.82
CA ASP A 41 -3.92 5.11 26.96
C ASP A 41 -2.42 5.03 26.65
N LYS A 42 -2.06 4.77 25.39
CA LYS A 42 -0.68 4.65 24.89
C LYS A 42 0.11 3.49 25.52
N GLN A 43 -0.58 2.52 26.10
CA GLN A 43 0.02 1.29 26.59
C GLN A 43 0.24 0.33 25.43
N LEU A 44 1.42 -0.31 25.41
CA LEU A 44 1.74 -1.34 24.42
C LEU A 44 0.85 -2.55 24.68
N TRP A 45 0.04 -2.91 23.68
CA TRP A 45 -1.01 -3.90 23.82
C TRP A 45 -0.70 -5.17 23.03
N LEU A 46 -0.45 -5.02 21.73
CA LEU A 46 -0.21 -6.14 20.82
C LEU A 46 1.02 -5.86 19.94
N TYR A 47 1.46 -6.88 19.20
CA TYR A 47 2.55 -6.77 18.24
C TYR A 47 2.14 -7.38 16.89
N ILE A 48 2.44 -6.67 15.82
CA ILE A 48 2.31 -7.18 14.46
C ILE A 48 3.70 -7.59 13.99
N ARG A 49 3.94 -8.89 13.97
CA ARG A 49 5.17 -9.47 13.44
C ARG A 49 5.04 -9.60 11.93
N SER A 50 5.78 -8.78 11.21
CA SER A 50 6.04 -8.98 9.79
C SER A 50 7.53 -9.25 9.61
N LEU A 51 7.88 -10.29 8.85
CA LEU A 51 9.23 -10.46 8.30
C LEU A 51 9.31 -9.98 6.85
N SER A 52 8.19 -9.50 6.34
CA SER A 52 7.95 -9.35 4.93
C SER A 52 7.82 -7.87 4.56
N SER A 53 8.52 -7.47 3.50
CA SER A 53 8.33 -6.16 2.88
C SER A 53 7.07 -6.19 2.01
N PHE A 54 6.51 -5.02 1.68
CA PHE A 54 5.41 -4.92 0.70
C PHE A 54 5.75 -5.63 -0.63
N TRP A 55 7.03 -5.69 -0.99
CA TRP A 55 7.53 -6.21 -2.27
C TRP A 55 7.91 -7.68 -2.24
N ASP A 56 7.85 -8.31 -1.07
CA ASP A 56 8.16 -9.73 -0.97
C ASP A 56 7.11 -10.52 -1.76
N LYS A 57 7.55 -11.66 -2.32
CA LYS A 57 6.73 -12.45 -3.25
C LYS A 57 5.42 -12.91 -2.61
N ASP A 58 5.51 -13.34 -1.37
CA ASP A 58 4.43 -13.90 -0.56
C ASP A 58 4.51 -13.28 0.84
N PRO A 59 4.19 -11.98 1.02
CA PRO A 59 4.33 -11.33 2.30
C PRO A 59 3.24 -11.80 3.25
N ASP A 60 3.61 -11.94 4.51
CA ASP A 60 2.72 -12.34 5.58
C ASP A 60 3.01 -11.52 6.83
N PHE A 61 1.99 -11.41 7.67
CA PHE A 61 2.17 -10.89 9.00
C PHE A 61 1.22 -11.56 9.99
N THR A 62 1.66 -11.60 11.24
CA THR A 62 0.95 -12.23 12.34
C THR A 62 0.70 -11.18 13.42
N LEU A 63 -0.53 -11.13 13.94
CA LEU A 63 -0.85 -10.39 15.14
C LEU A 63 -0.69 -11.33 16.34
N GLU A 64 0.10 -10.89 17.31
CA GLU A 64 0.39 -11.63 18.53
C GLU A 64 0.21 -10.75 19.77
N ASN A 65 -0.17 -11.36 20.89
CA ASN A 65 -0.12 -10.71 22.19
C ASN A 65 1.31 -10.78 22.77
N PHE A 66 1.48 -10.42 24.04
CA PHE A 66 2.78 -10.49 24.73
C PHE A 66 2.86 -11.64 25.75
N VAL A 67 1.89 -12.56 25.74
CA VAL A 67 1.94 -13.80 26.53
C VAL A 67 2.94 -14.71 25.85
N ARG A 68 4.10 -14.93 26.48
CA ARG A 68 5.19 -15.69 25.90
C ARG A 68 5.40 -17.01 26.64
N ASP A 69 5.55 -18.06 25.85
CA ASP A 69 6.22 -19.30 26.25
C ASP A 69 7.74 -19.18 26.00
N ASP A 70 8.48 -20.28 26.12
CA ASP A 70 9.96 -20.33 26.03
C ASP A 70 10.56 -19.77 24.71
N ASP A 71 9.76 -19.64 23.64
CA ASP A 71 10.21 -19.29 22.28
C ASP A 71 10.23 -17.77 21.97
N GLU A 72 10.14 -16.91 22.98
CA GLU A 72 10.13 -15.42 22.87
C GLU A 72 9.00 -14.83 21.98
N ARG A 73 8.02 -15.65 21.57
CA ARG A 73 6.88 -15.25 20.73
C ARG A 73 5.61 -15.15 21.57
N GLY A 74 4.76 -14.21 21.19
CA GLY A 74 3.41 -14.09 21.73
C GLY A 74 2.48 -15.19 21.23
N GLU A 75 1.34 -15.35 21.89
CA GLU A 75 0.24 -16.15 21.35
C GLU A 75 -0.35 -15.46 20.12
N VAL A 76 -0.68 -16.26 19.10
CA VAL A 76 -1.18 -15.76 17.82
C VAL A 76 -2.68 -15.48 17.89
N LEU A 77 -3.06 -14.23 17.67
CA LEU A 77 -4.45 -13.80 17.60
C LEU A 77 -5.02 -13.88 16.18
N GLY A 78 -4.16 -13.79 15.17
CA GLY A 78 -4.54 -14.02 13.78
C GLY A 78 -3.41 -13.76 12.79
N ARG A 79 -3.66 -14.09 11.53
CA ARG A 79 -2.66 -14.04 10.45
C ARG A 79 -3.25 -13.42 9.20
N CYS A 80 -2.43 -12.66 8.50
CA CYS A 80 -2.72 -12.17 7.16
C CYS A 80 -1.66 -12.72 6.21
N ALA A 81 -2.13 -13.41 5.16
CA ALA A 81 -1.28 -13.83 4.05
C ALA A 81 -1.64 -12.98 2.84
N LEU A 82 -0.66 -12.23 2.31
CA LEU A 82 -0.83 -11.47 1.10
C LEU A 82 -0.42 -12.33 -0.09
N GLY A 83 -1.30 -12.38 -1.08
CA GLY A 83 -1.02 -12.99 -2.36
C GLY A 83 -0.01 -12.17 -3.19
N LYS A 84 0.46 -12.83 -4.23
CA LYS A 84 1.36 -12.23 -5.23
C LYS A 84 0.76 -10.96 -5.83
N LEU A 85 1.58 -9.94 -5.97
CA LEU A 85 1.27 -8.75 -6.75
C LEU A 85 1.19 -9.10 -8.25
N ASP A 86 0.01 -8.93 -8.84
CA ASP A 86 -0.27 -9.11 -10.27
C ASP A 86 -0.30 -7.74 -10.96
N GLU A 87 0.61 -7.50 -11.90
CA GLU A 87 0.75 -6.23 -12.60
C GLU A 87 0.72 -6.41 -14.11
N ASP A 88 0.00 -5.50 -14.75
CA ASP A 88 -0.17 -5.42 -16.19
C ASP A 88 0.14 -3.99 -16.65
N TYR A 89 1.06 -3.88 -17.61
CA TYR A 89 1.57 -2.61 -18.11
C TYR A 89 1.29 -2.49 -19.61
N LYS A 90 0.55 -1.44 -19.99
CA LYS A 90 0.37 -1.03 -21.38
C LYS A 90 1.24 0.20 -21.65
N LYS A 91 2.10 0.11 -22.66
CA LYS A 91 3.15 1.08 -22.96
C LYS A 91 2.80 1.84 -24.25
N GLU A 92 2.95 3.15 -24.23
CA GLU A 92 2.70 4.06 -25.36
C GLU A 92 3.91 5.01 -25.46
N VAL A 93 4.41 5.24 -26.68
CA VAL A 93 5.54 6.14 -26.96
C VAL A 93 5.02 7.22 -27.88
N ASP A 94 5.14 8.46 -27.44
CA ASP A 94 4.91 9.64 -28.27
C ASP A 94 6.30 10.13 -28.70
N TRP A 95 6.59 10.01 -29.99
CA TRP A 95 7.65 10.77 -30.63
C TRP A 95 6.94 11.88 -31.38
N GLU A 96 7.31 13.14 -31.13
CA GLU A 96 6.77 14.22 -31.94
C GLU A 96 7.25 14.03 -33.39
N THR A 97 6.33 13.55 -34.22
CA THR A 97 6.38 13.64 -35.68
C THR A 97 4.94 13.80 -36.10
N ASP A 98 4.59 15.02 -36.55
CA ASP A 98 3.26 15.46 -37.00
C ASP A 98 2.33 14.31 -37.39
N SER A 99 1.41 13.92 -36.50
CA SER A 99 0.33 13.01 -36.86
C SER A 99 -0.89 13.22 -35.98
N ASP A 100 -1.81 14.00 -36.55
CA ASP A 100 -3.19 14.18 -36.14
C ASP A 100 -3.91 12.82 -36.15
N ASP A 101 -4.16 12.23 -34.98
CA ASP A 101 -5.18 11.19 -34.87
C ASP A 101 -5.89 11.24 -33.51
N SER A 102 -7.15 11.64 -33.61
CA SER A 102 -8.07 11.97 -32.54
C SER A 102 -8.90 10.74 -32.19
N ASP A 103 -8.64 10.10 -31.04
CA ASP A 103 -9.66 9.29 -30.34
C ASP A 103 -9.24 8.82 -28.94
N PHE A 104 -8.82 9.73 -28.06
CA PHE A 104 -8.85 9.56 -26.59
C PHE A 104 -8.53 10.92 -25.98
N SER A 105 -9.48 11.61 -25.33
CA SER A 105 -9.12 12.87 -24.64
C SER A 105 -8.20 12.54 -23.44
N LEU A 106 -6.92 12.80 -23.65
CA LEU A 106 -5.77 12.38 -22.85
C LEU A 106 -5.23 13.50 -21.94
N ASP A 107 -5.73 14.72 -22.11
CA ASP A 107 -5.06 15.95 -21.69
C ASP A 107 -5.41 16.41 -20.27
N ASP A 108 -6.58 16.07 -19.73
CA ASP A 108 -7.07 16.63 -18.44
C ASP A 108 -6.28 16.25 -17.16
N LEU A 109 -5.21 15.43 -17.22
CA LEU A 109 -4.39 15.12 -16.04
C LEU A 109 -2.95 15.64 -16.10
N PHE A 110 -2.49 16.04 -17.27
CA PHE A 110 -1.15 16.60 -17.49
C PHE A 110 -1.30 17.63 -18.60
N ASP A 111 -1.23 18.92 -18.28
CA ASP A 111 -1.07 19.96 -19.30
C ASP A 111 0.26 19.75 -20.02
N PHE A 112 0.26 19.84 -21.34
CA PHE A 112 1.45 19.69 -22.18
C PHE A 112 1.77 21.04 -22.83
N ASP A 113 3.05 21.44 -22.75
CA ASP A 113 3.65 22.44 -23.65
C ASP A 113 4.51 21.70 -24.70
N ASP A 114 4.58 22.31 -25.89
CA ASP A 114 5.29 21.83 -27.10
C ASP A 114 6.78 22.19 -27.01
N ASP A 115 7.66 21.21 -26.80
CA ASP A 115 9.12 21.34 -26.88
C ASP A 115 9.74 19.94 -27.18
N ASP A 116 10.96 19.93 -27.77
CA ASP A 116 11.77 18.76 -28.23
C ASP A 116 12.03 17.69 -27.12
N GLU A 117 11.00 16.99 -26.68
CA GLU A 117 11.03 16.07 -25.54
C GLU A 117 10.50 14.67 -25.90
N LEU A 118 11.27 13.63 -25.56
CA LEU A 118 10.72 12.26 -25.61
C LEU A 118 9.74 12.07 -24.45
N LYS A 119 8.46 11.87 -24.77
CA LYS A 119 7.38 11.65 -23.81
C LYS A 119 6.93 10.18 -23.84
N VAL A 120 7.32 9.40 -22.83
CA VAL A 120 6.91 8.00 -22.68
C VAL A 120 5.79 7.87 -21.65
N LYS A 121 4.70 7.21 -22.03
CA LYS A 121 3.52 7.01 -21.18
C LYS A 121 3.33 5.51 -20.91
N VAL A 122 3.20 5.14 -19.64
CA VAL A 122 2.88 3.76 -19.22
C VAL A 122 1.57 3.77 -18.43
N LYS A 123 0.56 3.06 -18.93
CA LYS A 123 -0.68 2.77 -18.21
C LYS A 123 -0.47 1.48 -17.43
N PHE A 124 -0.85 1.45 -16.15
CA PHE A 124 -0.68 0.27 -15.30
C PHE A 124 -1.99 -0.15 -14.65
N LYS A 125 -2.12 -1.46 -14.44
CA LYS A 125 -3.16 -2.09 -13.65
C LYS A 125 -2.50 -3.10 -12.71
N ALA A 126 -2.61 -2.85 -11.42
CA ALA A 126 -2.11 -3.72 -10.38
C ALA A 126 -3.27 -4.36 -9.61
N LYS A 127 -3.12 -5.62 -9.21
CA LYS A 127 -4.04 -6.33 -8.33
C LYS A 127 -3.27 -7.03 -7.23
N ARG A 128 -3.81 -7.00 -6.02
CA ARG A 128 -3.32 -7.75 -4.89
C ARG A 128 -4.47 -8.29 -4.08
N GLU A 129 -4.26 -9.44 -3.47
CA GLU A 129 -5.24 -10.12 -2.63
C GLU A 129 -4.60 -10.45 -1.27
N ALA A 130 -5.41 -10.54 -0.22
CA ALA A 130 -4.99 -11.03 1.08
C ALA A 130 -6.10 -11.85 1.73
N SER A 131 -5.71 -12.98 2.32
CA SER A 131 -6.57 -13.86 3.10
C SER A 131 -6.26 -13.71 4.58
N PHE A 132 -7.29 -13.64 5.41
CA PHE A 132 -7.17 -13.44 6.85
C PHE A 132 -7.66 -14.68 7.60
N LYS A 133 -6.84 -15.14 8.55
CA LYS A 133 -7.13 -16.28 9.40
C LYS A 133 -7.18 -15.86 10.86
N ASN A 134 -8.16 -16.35 11.60
CA ASN A 134 -8.30 -16.11 13.04
C ASN A 134 -7.25 -16.92 13.83
N ALA A 135 -7.26 -16.81 15.17
CA ALA A 135 -6.39 -17.57 16.07
C ALA A 135 -6.47 -19.10 15.88
N LYS A 136 -7.63 -19.62 15.45
CA LYS A 136 -7.85 -21.05 15.19
C LYS A 136 -7.34 -21.50 13.80
N GLY A 137 -6.88 -20.56 12.97
CA GLY A 137 -6.43 -20.82 11.61
C GLY A 137 -7.55 -20.90 10.57
N GLU A 138 -8.78 -20.56 10.95
CA GLU A 138 -9.94 -20.52 10.06
C GLU A 138 -9.94 -19.21 9.28
N GLU A 139 -10.16 -19.29 7.97
CA GLU A 139 -10.24 -18.10 7.13
C GLU A 139 -11.59 -17.40 7.35
N PHE A 140 -11.55 -16.12 7.71
CA PHE A 140 -12.75 -15.32 7.99
C PHE A 140 -12.94 -14.16 7.02
N ALA A 141 -11.88 -13.71 6.33
CA ALA A 141 -12.00 -12.61 5.38
C ALA A 141 -11.04 -12.75 4.21
N HIS A 142 -11.42 -12.10 3.10
CA HIS A 142 -10.60 -11.94 1.90
C HIS A 142 -10.69 -10.50 1.40
N LEU A 143 -9.55 -9.85 1.22
CA LEU A 143 -9.45 -8.47 0.70
C LEU A 143 -8.76 -8.48 -0.64
N LYS A 144 -9.36 -7.82 -1.62
CA LYS A 144 -8.78 -7.60 -2.94
C LYS A 144 -8.71 -6.11 -3.24
N VAL A 145 -7.54 -5.65 -3.66
CA VAL A 145 -7.34 -4.30 -4.18
C VAL A 145 -7.01 -4.37 -5.66
N LYS A 146 -7.62 -3.49 -6.46
CA LYS A 146 -7.25 -3.25 -7.86
C LYS A 146 -6.94 -1.77 -8.05
N VAL A 147 -5.73 -1.45 -8.48
CA VAL A 147 -5.28 -0.08 -8.73
C VAL A 147 -5.05 0.10 -10.22
N LYS A 148 -5.55 1.19 -10.78
CA LYS A 148 -5.29 1.60 -12.16
C LYS A 148 -4.70 2.99 -12.16
N GLY A 149 -3.62 3.20 -12.91
CA GLY A 149 -2.98 4.51 -13.01
C GLY A 149 -2.18 4.68 -14.29
N LYS A 150 -1.43 5.78 -14.33
CA LYS A 150 -0.48 6.11 -15.39
C LYS A 150 0.82 6.64 -14.80
N ALA A 151 1.92 6.36 -15.46
CA ALA A 151 3.22 6.99 -15.26
C ALA A 151 3.67 7.63 -16.57
N LYS A 152 4.29 8.80 -16.48
CA LYS A 152 4.87 9.55 -17.59
C LYS A 152 6.35 9.74 -17.28
N VAL A 153 7.20 9.56 -18.29
CA VAL A 153 8.61 9.95 -18.26
C VAL A 153 8.85 10.92 -19.40
N GLU A 154 9.45 12.05 -19.08
CA GLU A 154 9.93 13.07 -20.01
C GLU A 154 11.45 12.99 -20.01
N VAL A 155 12.03 12.93 -21.20
CA VAL A 155 13.48 13.02 -21.39
C VAL A 155 13.79 14.19 -22.29
N THR A 156 14.48 15.19 -21.74
CA THR A 156 15.00 16.34 -22.48
C THR A 156 16.46 16.09 -22.81
N ILE A 157 16.81 16.15 -24.09
CA ILE A 157 18.18 15.94 -24.57
C ILE A 157 18.79 17.31 -24.89
N ASN A 158 19.78 17.73 -24.11
CA ASN A 158 20.50 18.98 -24.34
C ASN A 158 21.82 18.71 -25.05
N GLU A 159 22.01 19.29 -26.24
CA GLU A 159 23.31 19.27 -26.93
C GLU A 159 24.19 20.43 -26.43
N GLY A 160 25.25 20.10 -25.70
CA GLY A 160 26.25 21.06 -25.25
C GLY A 160 27.19 21.51 -26.37
N SER A 161 27.78 22.69 -26.22
CA SER A 161 28.80 23.22 -27.12
C SER A 161 30.06 22.32 -27.09
N GLY A 162 30.19 21.48 -28.13
CA GLY A 162 31.25 20.48 -28.25
C GLY A 162 30.77 19.06 -28.58
N GLY A 163 29.46 18.84 -28.78
CA GLY A 163 28.90 17.53 -29.14
C GLY A 163 28.64 16.61 -27.94
N ALA A 164 28.71 17.13 -26.72
CA ALA A 164 28.35 16.40 -25.52
C ALA A 164 26.84 16.51 -25.26
N THR A 165 26.12 15.38 -25.32
CA THR A 165 24.69 15.30 -25.00
C THR A 165 24.49 15.08 -23.50
N THR A 166 23.57 15.84 -22.90
CA THR A 166 23.13 15.67 -21.50
C THR A 166 21.65 15.32 -21.46
N GLU A 167 21.29 14.22 -20.82
CA GLU A 167 19.91 13.77 -20.67
C GLU A 167 19.33 14.21 -19.32
N LEU A 168 18.23 14.95 -19.33
CA LEU A 168 17.46 15.27 -18.13
C LEU A 168 16.23 14.35 -18.07
N TRP A 169 16.05 13.65 -16.95
CA TRP A 169 14.97 12.69 -16.76
C TRP A 169 13.96 13.20 -15.72
N SER A 170 12.70 13.31 -16.12
CA SER A 170 11.57 13.65 -15.24
C SER A 170 10.56 12.50 -15.27
N ALA A 171 10.13 12.01 -14.10
CA ALA A 171 9.13 10.95 -14.00
C ALA A 171 7.99 11.38 -13.06
N LYS A 172 6.75 11.16 -13.49
CA LYS A 172 5.54 11.48 -12.71
C LYS A 172 4.57 10.32 -12.81
N SER A 173 3.90 9.96 -11.73
CA SER A 173 2.81 8.98 -11.76
C SER A 173 1.56 9.44 -11.03
N ALA A 174 0.42 8.89 -11.45
CA ALA A 174 -0.88 9.20 -10.90
C ALA A 174 -1.80 7.97 -10.94
N ILE A 175 -2.56 7.76 -9.88
CA ILE A 175 -3.62 6.75 -9.82
C ILE A 175 -4.91 7.37 -10.32
N LYS A 176 -5.60 6.64 -11.21
CA LYS A 176 -6.87 7.03 -11.81
C LYS A 176 -8.05 6.42 -11.07
N LYS A 177 -7.96 5.13 -10.70
CA LYS A 177 -9.05 4.40 -10.03
C LYS A 177 -8.50 3.36 -9.07
N VAL A 178 -9.14 3.22 -7.92
CA VAL A 178 -8.89 2.16 -6.95
C VAL A 178 -10.20 1.46 -6.64
N TYR A 179 -10.14 0.14 -6.53
CA TYR A 179 -11.27 -0.70 -6.15
C TYR A 179 -10.84 -1.60 -5.01
N TYR A 180 -11.61 -1.61 -3.94
CA TYR A 180 -11.51 -2.60 -2.87
C TYR A 180 -12.72 -3.52 -2.93
N THR A 181 -12.49 -4.81 -2.80
CA THR A 181 -13.53 -5.83 -2.59
C THR A 181 -13.14 -6.56 -1.32
N LEU A 182 -13.94 -6.40 -0.27
CA LEU A 182 -13.76 -7.08 1.01
C LEU A 182 -14.89 -8.08 1.19
N THR A 183 -14.54 -9.32 1.47
CA THR A 183 -15.48 -10.38 1.84
C THR A 183 -15.19 -10.80 3.26
N ILE A 184 -16.22 -10.84 4.12
CA ILE A 184 -16.13 -11.35 5.50
C ILE A 184 -17.15 -12.47 5.63
N ASN A 185 -16.72 -13.65 6.07
CA ASN A 185 -17.54 -14.84 6.24
C ASN A 185 -18.39 -15.16 4.99
N GLY A 186 -17.81 -14.98 3.79
CA GLY A 186 -18.47 -15.22 2.51
C GLY A 186 -19.41 -14.11 2.02
N VAL A 187 -19.57 -13.02 2.78
CA VAL A 187 -20.41 -11.87 2.41
C VAL A 187 -19.55 -10.69 2.01
N GLU A 188 -19.81 -10.12 0.83
CA GLU A 188 -19.15 -8.87 0.40
C GLU A 188 -19.67 -7.70 1.24
N VAL A 189 -18.74 -6.95 1.84
CA VAL A 189 -19.03 -5.76 2.64
C VAL A 189 -18.51 -4.50 1.94
N PRO A 190 -19.26 -3.39 2.00
CA PRO A 190 -18.84 -2.16 1.35
C PRO A 190 -17.61 -1.55 2.06
N VAL A 191 -16.68 -1.04 1.25
CA VAL A 191 -15.52 -0.26 1.72
C VAL A 191 -15.67 1.17 1.20
N GLU A 192 -15.86 2.11 2.11
CA GLU A 192 -15.99 3.53 1.81
C GLU A 192 -14.64 4.23 1.96
N PHE A 193 -14.26 5.03 0.96
CA PHE A 193 -13.04 5.81 0.97
C PHE A 193 -13.15 7.00 0.01
N SER A 194 -12.34 8.02 0.23
CA SER A 194 -12.26 9.17 -0.68
C SER A 194 -11.59 8.78 -2.00
N ASN A 195 -12.30 8.83 -3.13
CA ASN A 195 -11.75 8.45 -4.44
C ASN A 195 -11.13 9.65 -5.20
N HIS A 196 -10.28 10.42 -4.53
CA HIS A 196 -9.49 11.49 -5.15
C HIS A 196 -8.14 11.67 -4.43
N LYS A 197 -7.25 12.46 -5.04
CA LYS A 197 -5.90 12.79 -4.52
C LYS A 197 -5.11 11.58 -4.04
N TRP A 198 -4.92 10.62 -4.94
CA TRP A 198 -4.24 9.36 -4.63
C TRP A 198 -2.74 9.48 -4.35
N GLN A 199 -2.17 10.66 -4.62
CA GLN A 199 -0.80 11.01 -4.28
C GLN A 199 -0.65 11.31 -2.78
N ASP A 200 -1.75 11.69 -2.11
CA ASP A 200 -1.77 11.92 -0.67
C ASP A 200 -1.77 10.56 0.04
N TRP A 201 -0.78 10.35 0.91
CA TRP A 201 -0.66 9.16 1.74
C TRP A 201 -1.65 9.19 2.92
N ASP A 202 -2.05 10.38 3.38
CA ASP A 202 -3.08 10.50 4.40
C ASP A 202 -4.42 10.03 3.85
N ARG A 203 -5.00 9.01 4.50
CA ARG A 203 -6.20 8.38 3.96
C ARG A 203 -6.97 7.63 5.02
N GLN A 204 -8.28 7.57 4.81
CA GLN A 204 -9.21 6.84 5.65
C GLN A 204 -10.06 5.88 4.82
N TRP A 205 -10.26 4.69 5.37
CA TRP A 205 -11.17 3.66 4.89
C TRP A 205 -12.18 3.37 5.98
N LYS A 206 -13.46 3.28 5.61
CA LYS A 206 -14.54 2.90 6.52
C LYS A 206 -15.21 1.66 6.00
N ILE A 207 -15.47 0.72 6.90
CA ILE A 207 -16.33 -0.42 6.65
C ILE A 207 -17.54 -0.22 7.57
N PRO A 208 -18.69 0.25 7.05
CA PRO A 208 -19.82 0.67 7.85
C PRO A 208 -20.23 -0.37 8.91
N GLY A 209 -20.34 0.07 10.15
CA GLY A 209 -20.69 -0.79 11.30
C GLY A 209 -19.58 -1.73 11.78
N LEU A 210 -18.44 -1.83 11.07
CA LEU A 210 -17.35 -2.73 11.43
C LEU A 210 -16.12 -1.99 11.95
N LEU A 211 -15.49 -1.15 11.12
CA LEU A 211 -14.28 -0.43 11.51
C LEU A 211 -14.03 0.83 10.68
N THR A 212 -13.14 1.68 11.16
CA THR A 212 -12.49 2.75 10.41
C THR A 212 -10.97 2.56 10.52
N ALA A 213 -10.28 2.54 9.39
CA ALA A 213 -8.82 2.52 9.33
C ALA A 213 -8.31 3.85 8.77
N THR A 214 -7.28 4.42 9.37
CA THR A 214 -6.66 5.67 8.94
C THR A 214 -5.15 5.49 8.81
N TYR A 215 -4.57 5.87 7.69
CA TYR A 215 -3.14 6.05 7.50
C TYR A 215 -2.80 7.52 7.71
N ASP A 216 -1.87 7.79 8.62
CA ASP A 216 -1.37 9.12 8.96
C ASP A 216 0.13 9.16 8.61
N ALA A 217 0.43 9.80 7.49
CA ALA A 217 1.76 9.88 6.92
C ALA A 217 2.60 10.89 7.69
N LYS A 218 3.65 10.41 8.35
CA LYS A 218 4.57 11.24 9.12
C LYS A 218 5.97 10.91 8.71
N PHE A 219 6.76 11.93 8.39
CA PHE A 219 8.14 11.75 7.95
C PHE A 219 8.92 10.83 8.91
N GLY A 220 9.20 9.60 8.46
CA GLY A 220 9.91 8.57 9.24
C GLY A 220 9.13 7.92 10.40
N THR A 221 7.86 8.27 10.61
CA THR A 221 7.05 7.81 11.76
C THR A 221 5.59 7.52 11.42
N ASP A 222 5.32 7.08 10.18
CA ASP A 222 3.98 6.72 9.72
C ASP A 222 3.20 5.90 10.75
N GLU A 223 1.95 6.29 10.97
CA GLU A 223 1.06 5.69 11.96
C GLU A 223 -0.18 5.16 11.26
N VAL A 224 -0.68 4.02 11.72
CA VAL A 224 -1.99 3.52 11.30
C VAL A 224 -2.90 3.46 12.51
N PHE A 225 -4.12 3.95 12.36
CA PHE A 225 -5.16 3.88 13.37
C PHE A 225 -6.25 2.94 12.90
N VAL A 226 -6.73 2.07 13.78
CA VAL A 226 -7.90 1.22 13.51
C VAL A 226 -8.89 1.36 14.66
N ASP A 227 -10.05 1.90 14.36
CA ASP A 227 -11.18 2.06 15.28
C ASP A 227 -12.25 1.04 14.94
N THR A 228 -12.51 0.10 15.85
CA THR A 228 -13.54 -0.92 15.70
C THR A 228 -14.88 -0.41 16.20
N LYS A 229 -15.96 -0.78 15.50
CA LYS A 229 -17.35 -0.35 15.78
C LYS A 229 -18.28 -1.52 16.01
N CYS A 230 -17.93 -2.71 15.53
CA CYS A 230 -18.72 -3.91 15.75
C CYS A 230 -18.43 -4.48 17.13
N LEU A 231 -19.48 -4.66 17.94
CA LEU A 231 -19.37 -5.24 19.28
C LEU A 231 -19.34 -6.77 19.26
N GLU A 232 -19.73 -7.40 18.16
CA GLU A 232 -19.84 -8.87 18.05
C GLU A 232 -18.61 -9.51 17.40
N ALA A 233 -17.94 -8.77 16.50
CA ALA A 233 -16.77 -9.27 15.79
C ALA A 233 -15.51 -9.20 16.68
N PRO A 234 -14.60 -10.18 16.60
CA PRO A 234 -13.32 -10.12 17.31
C PRO A 234 -12.52 -8.86 16.91
N PRO A 235 -12.13 -8.00 17.87
CA PRO A 235 -11.40 -6.76 17.55
C PRO A 235 -10.04 -7.02 16.89
N ALA A 236 -9.37 -8.12 17.26
CA ALA A 236 -8.11 -8.55 16.65
C ALA A 236 -8.24 -8.84 15.14
N ASP A 237 -9.35 -9.46 14.73
CA ASP A 237 -9.65 -9.76 13.33
C ASP A 237 -9.87 -8.47 12.53
N LEU A 238 -10.63 -7.53 13.10
CA LEU A 238 -10.86 -6.21 12.50
C LEU A 238 -9.57 -5.39 12.41
N LEU A 239 -8.72 -5.44 13.45
CA LEU A 239 -7.40 -4.80 13.46
C LEU A 239 -6.52 -5.29 12.30
N LEU A 240 -6.47 -6.61 12.08
CA LEU A 240 -5.72 -7.21 10.96
C LEU A 240 -6.20 -6.69 9.61
N VAL A 241 -7.52 -6.65 9.39
CA VAL A 241 -8.12 -6.15 8.14
C VAL A 241 -7.81 -4.67 7.94
N GLY A 242 -8.02 -3.86 8.97
CA GLY A 242 -7.76 -2.41 8.93
C GLY A 242 -6.29 -2.10 8.63
N PHE A 243 -5.37 -2.81 9.29
CA PHE A 243 -3.94 -2.63 9.06
C PHE A 243 -3.49 -3.09 7.66
N ALA A 244 -3.94 -4.26 7.19
CA ALA A 244 -3.63 -4.71 5.83
C ALA A 244 -4.09 -3.70 4.77
N MET A 245 -5.31 -3.19 4.93
CA MET A 245 -5.90 -2.22 4.00
C MET A 245 -5.13 -0.91 3.97
N ALA A 246 -4.89 -0.32 5.15
CA ALA A 246 -4.23 0.98 5.26
C ALA A 246 -2.75 0.93 4.91
N TYR A 247 -2.03 -0.14 5.28
CA TYR A 247 -0.57 -0.21 5.12
C TYR A 247 -0.15 -1.01 3.88
N PHE A 248 -0.46 -2.31 3.87
CA PHE A 248 0.03 -3.24 2.84
C PHE A 248 -0.76 -3.20 1.52
N MET A 249 -1.90 -2.53 1.49
CA MET A 249 -2.69 -2.33 0.27
C MET A 249 -2.86 -0.86 -0.08
N HIS A 250 -2.10 0.04 0.56
CA HIS A 250 -2.13 1.47 0.26
C HIS A 250 -1.88 1.72 -1.24
N PRO A 251 -2.73 2.49 -1.95
CA PRO A 251 -2.58 2.70 -3.38
C PRO A 251 -1.30 3.46 -3.76
N SER A 252 -0.80 4.35 -2.90
CA SER A 252 0.47 5.05 -3.14
C SER A 252 1.68 4.12 -3.24
N ASN A 253 1.63 2.92 -2.66
CA ASN A 253 2.72 1.93 -2.80
C ASN A 253 2.96 1.56 -4.28
N TYR A 254 1.96 1.67 -5.16
CA TYR A 254 2.07 1.25 -6.55
C TYR A 254 2.70 2.32 -7.47
N LEU A 255 2.81 3.57 -7.01
CA LEU A 255 3.27 4.71 -7.82
C LEU A 255 4.74 4.59 -8.21
N SER A 256 5.63 4.40 -7.23
CA SER A 256 7.09 4.35 -7.48
C SER A 256 7.49 3.21 -8.43
N ARG A 257 6.76 2.10 -8.40
CA ARG A 257 7.02 0.97 -9.31
C ARG A 257 6.58 1.26 -10.74
N ALA A 258 5.45 1.95 -10.91
CA ALA A 258 5.02 2.41 -12.23
C ALA A 258 6.01 3.43 -12.83
N GLU A 259 6.58 4.30 -12.00
CA GLU A 259 7.63 5.25 -12.42
C GLU A 259 8.90 4.53 -12.87
N ASN A 260 9.38 3.56 -12.08
CA ASN A 260 10.55 2.75 -12.43
C ASN A 260 10.34 1.97 -13.75
N GLU A 261 9.14 1.41 -13.96
CA GLU A 261 8.82 0.70 -15.20
C GLU A 261 8.76 1.65 -16.40
N ALA A 262 8.20 2.86 -16.22
CA ALA A 262 8.18 3.88 -17.26
C ALA A 262 9.59 4.36 -17.62
N GLN A 263 10.46 4.58 -16.63
CA GLN A 263 11.86 4.96 -16.87
C GLN A 263 12.64 3.84 -17.57
N SER A 264 12.45 2.59 -17.14
CA SER A 264 13.05 1.42 -17.79
C SER A 264 12.65 1.34 -19.27
N TYR A 265 11.36 1.56 -19.57
CA TYR A 265 10.88 1.56 -20.93
C TYR A 265 11.42 2.72 -21.77
N ALA A 266 11.44 3.93 -21.23
CA ALA A 266 12.03 5.10 -21.90
C ALA A 266 13.51 4.90 -22.24
N ARG A 267 14.31 4.29 -21.34
CA ARG A 267 15.70 3.92 -21.65
C ARG A 267 15.81 2.92 -22.80
N GLN A 268 14.89 1.95 -22.88
CA GLN A 268 14.88 0.99 -23.98
C GLN A 268 14.52 1.65 -25.32
N VAL A 269 13.62 2.64 -25.29
CA VAL A 269 13.25 3.43 -26.47
C VAL A 269 14.45 4.25 -26.94
N LEU A 270 15.07 5.06 -26.08
CA LEU A 270 16.24 5.87 -26.45
C LEU A 270 17.36 5.04 -27.08
N ARG A 271 17.70 3.88 -26.50
CA ARG A 271 18.72 2.96 -27.03
C ARG A 271 18.44 2.42 -28.44
N ARG A 272 17.18 2.42 -28.88
CA ARG A 272 16.80 1.98 -30.24
C ARG A 272 16.90 3.11 -31.26
N HIS A 273 16.90 4.35 -30.79
CA HIS A 273 16.94 5.55 -31.64
C HIS A 273 18.32 6.24 -31.64
N SER A 274 19.23 5.84 -30.75
CA SER A 274 20.67 6.16 -30.77
C SER A 274 21.46 5.17 -31.63
#